data_AF-A0A512PNU9-F1
#
_entry.id   AF-A0A512PNU9-F1
#
_cell.length_a   1.000
_cell.length_b   1.000
_cell.length_c   1.000
_cell.angle_alpha   90.00
_cell.angle_beta   90.00
_cell.angle_gamma   90.00
#
_symmetry.space_group_name_H-M   'P 1'
#
loop_
_entity.id
_entity.type
_entity.pdbx_description
1 polymer ?
#
loop_
_entity_poly.entity_id
_entity_poly.type
_entity_poly.pdbx_seq_one_letter_code
_entity_poly.pdbx_strand_id
1 'polypeptide(L)'
;MLNNDYKQLRTKLKARPKAIDCLTDWLLVVVNTAKAMIYSTKPNHISDLNQFLTAKTTVEIQQLFDRIQGLYGQKGFKQRSNPNYIYLYSLITQFPDEEIIEPNKVQIKYYIGIDEFLVYDL
;
A
#
# COMPACT_ATOMS: atom_id res chain seq x y z
N MET A 1 -16.80 2.31 -10.73
CA MET A 1 -15.95 3.51 -10.58
C MET A 1 -14.58 3.22 -9.97
N LEU A 2 -14.33 2.10 -9.26
CA LEU A 2 -13.07 1.89 -8.52
C LEU A 2 -11.91 1.20 -9.29
N ASN A 3 -12.21 0.45 -10.37
CA ASN A 3 -11.18 -0.11 -11.27
C ASN A 3 -10.46 0.98 -12.10
N ASN A 4 -11.04 2.19 -12.12
CA ASN A 4 -10.45 3.36 -12.74
C ASN A 4 -9.33 3.93 -11.86
N ASP A 5 -9.47 3.87 -10.54
CA ASP A 5 -8.53 4.45 -9.57
C ASP A 5 -7.16 3.76 -9.67
N TYR A 6 -7.12 2.42 -9.75
CA TYR A 6 -5.86 1.70 -9.95
C TYR A 6 -5.16 2.07 -11.26
N LYS A 7 -5.90 2.12 -12.38
CA LYS A 7 -5.33 2.46 -13.70
C LYS A 7 -4.83 3.90 -13.75
N GLN A 8 -5.58 4.82 -13.15
CA GLN A 8 -5.20 6.23 -13.07
C GLN A 8 -3.97 6.40 -12.20
N LEU A 9 -3.96 5.83 -10.99
CA LEU A 9 -2.81 5.90 -10.10
C LEU A 9 -1.58 5.26 -10.74
N ARG A 10 -1.70 4.09 -11.35
CA ARG A 10 -0.59 3.46 -12.08
C ARG A 10 -0.02 4.39 -13.15
N THR A 11 -0.87 5.08 -13.91
CA THR A 11 -0.43 6.06 -14.92
C THR A 11 0.31 7.23 -14.28
N LYS A 12 -0.19 7.77 -13.16
CA LYS A 12 0.51 8.81 -12.39
C LYS A 12 1.87 8.33 -11.88
N LEU A 13 1.92 7.13 -11.29
CA LEU A 13 3.14 6.56 -10.69
C LEU A 13 4.23 6.24 -11.73
N LYS A 14 3.87 5.94 -12.99
CA LYS A 14 4.85 5.80 -14.08
C LYS A 14 5.63 7.08 -14.35
N ALA A 15 5.05 8.25 -14.06
CA ALA A 15 5.75 9.54 -14.15
C ALA A 15 6.70 9.79 -12.96
N ARG A 16 6.79 8.87 -11.99
CA ARG A 16 7.64 8.94 -10.80
C ARG A 16 7.49 10.25 -10.00
N PRO A 17 6.27 10.71 -9.65
CA PRO A 17 6.11 11.84 -8.74
C PRO A 17 6.87 11.62 -7.44
N LYS A 18 7.38 12.70 -6.84
CA LYS A 18 8.18 12.62 -5.60
C LYS A 18 7.33 12.46 -4.34
N ALA A 19 6.05 12.79 -4.42
CA ALA A 19 5.09 12.74 -3.32
C ALA A 19 3.70 12.36 -3.84
N ILE A 20 2.84 11.90 -2.93
CA ILE A 20 1.41 11.74 -3.14
C ILE A 20 0.71 12.80 -2.29
N ASP A 21 -0.22 13.52 -2.89
CA ASP A 21 -0.93 14.66 -2.30
C ASP A 21 -2.39 14.35 -1.94
N CYS A 22 -2.89 13.15 -2.23
CA CYS A 22 -4.25 12.74 -1.89
C CYS A 22 -4.28 11.40 -1.17
N LEU A 23 -5.12 11.33 -0.12
CA LEU A 23 -5.26 10.17 0.75
C LEU A 23 -5.68 8.90 -0.01
N THR A 24 -6.57 9.02 -1.00
CA THR A 24 -7.03 7.88 -1.81
C THR A 24 -5.86 7.18 -2.52
N ASP A 25 -5.00 7.94 -3.20
CA ASP A 25 -3.86 7.39 -3.92
C ASP A 25 -2.84 6.80 -2.93
N TRP A 26 -2.63 7.45 -1.79
CA TRP A 26 -1.72 6.97 -0.75
C TRP A 26 -2.19 5.65 -0.12
N LEU A 27 -3.48 5.54 0.22
CA LEU A 27 -4.07 4.31 0.75
C LEU A 27 -3.90 3.15 -0.23
N LEU A 28 -4.10 3.39 -1.53
CA LEU A 28 -3.88 2.37 -2.53
C LEU A 28 -2.39 1.95 -2.58
N VAL A 29 -1.45 2.89 -2.57
CA VAL A 29 -0.01 2.56 -2.55
C VAL A 29 0.36 1.75 -1.30
N VAL A 30 -0.07 2.16 -0.11
CA VAL A 30 0.22 1.47 1.15
C VAL A 30 -0.31 0.05 1.12
N VAL A 31 -1.60 -0.11 0.82
CA VAL A 31 -2.27 -1.43 0.84
C VAL A 31 -1.64 -2.34 -0.20
N ASN A 32 -1.40 -1.85 -1.42
CA ASN A 32 -0.82 -2.64 -2.50
C ASN A 32 0.62 -3.08 -2.19
N THR A 33 1.43 -2.18 -1.64
CA THR A 33 2.83 -2.46 -1.29
C THR A 33 2.91 -3.46 -0.13
N ALA A 34 2.07 -3.31 0.90
CA ALA A 34 1.94 -4.27 2.00
C ALA A 34 1.49 -5.65 1.48
N LYS A 35 0.47 -5.67 0.61
CA LYS A 35 -0.02 -6.90 -0.02
C LYS A 35 1.06 -7.61 -0.82
N ALA A 36 1.88 -6.88 -1.59
CA ALA A 36 2.99 -7.48 -2.33
C ALA A 36 4.00 -8.19 -1.41
N MET A 37 4.33 -7.59 -0.26
CA MET A 37 5.21 -8.20 0.75
C MET A 37 4.61 -9.50 1.29
N ILE A 38 3.34 -9.47 1.72
CA ILE A 38 2.67 -10.65 2.28
C ILE A 38 2.50 -11.74 1.22
N TYR A 39 1.98 -11.41 0.05
CA TYR A 39 1.71 -12.37 -1.03
C TYR A 39 2.99 -13.09 -1.48
N SER A 40 4.10 -12.36 -1.60
CA SER A 40 5.37 -12.95 -2.02
C SER A 40 6.04 -13.85 -0.96
N THR A 41 5.67 -13.75 0.31
CA THR A 41 6.32 -14.46 1.42
C THR A 41 5.43 -15.49 2.09
N LYS A 42 4.18 -15.13 2.42
CA LYS A 42 3.16 -15.99 3.03
C LYS A 42 1.76 -15.61 2.48
N PRO A 43 1.37 -16.06 1.28
CA PRO A 43 0.08 -15.73 0.67
C PRO A 43 -1.14 -15.97 1.56
N ASN A 44 -1.11 -17.02 2.39
CA ASN A 44 -2.19 -17.37 3.32
C ASN A 44 -2.41 -16.34 4.43
N HIS A 45 -1.55 -15.32 4.56
CA HIS A 45 -1.60 -14.29 5.58
C HIS A 45 -2.14 -12.95 5.06
N ILE A 46 -2.74 -12.90 3.85
CA ILE A 46 -3.33 -11.65 3.32
C ILE A 46 -4.36 -11.02 4.26
N SER A 47 -5.02 -11.82 5.11
CA SER A 47 -5.94 -11.32 6.13
C SER A 47 -5.29 -10.36 7.15
N ASP A 48 -3.96 -10.35 7.29
CA ASP A 48 -3.26 -9.40 8.16
C ASP A 48 -3.48 -7.95 7.74
N LEU A 49 -3.78 -7.70 6.45
CA LEU A 49 -4.11 -6.37 5.94
C LEU A 49 -5.40 -5.79 6.55
N ASN A 50 -6.29 -6.65 7.10
CA ASN A 50 -7.51 -6.18 7.77
C ASN A 50 -7.20 -5.33 9.00
N GLN A 51 -5.98 -5.38 9.55
CA GLN A 51 -5.55 -4.48 10.62
C GLN A 51 -5.62 -3.00 10.21
N PHE A 52 -5.44 -2.67 8.92
CA PHE A 52 -5.59 -1.29 8.45
C PHE A 52 -7.01 -0.73 8.64
N LEU A 53 -8.03 -1.59 8.76
CA LEU A 53 -9.42 -1.16 8.96
C LEU A 53 -9.67 -0.64 10.38
N THR A 54 -8.77 -0.90 11.33
CA THR A 54 -8.88 -0.40 12.71
C THR A 54 -8.19 0.94 12.92
N ALA A 55 -7.42 1.41 11.94
CA ALA A 55 -6.67 2.66 12.04
C ALA A 55 -7.60 3.87 12.04
N LYS A 56 -7.22 4.87 12.83
CA LYS A 56 -7.89 6.17 12.95
C LYS A 56 -7.12 7.28 12.25
N THR A 57 -5.83 7.08 12.00
CA THR A 57 -4.99 8.06 11.29
C THR A 57 -4.05 7.39 10.29
N THR A 58 -3.52 8.17 9.34
CA THR A 58 -2.47 7.73 8.42
C THR A 58 -1.20 7.32 9.17
N VAL A 59 -0.88 7.95 10.30
CA VAL A 59 0.23 7.55 11.18
C VAL A 59 0.03 6.13 11.72
N GLU A 60 -1.18 5.78 12.19
CA GLU A 60 -1.48 4.41 12.63
C GLU A 60 -1.37 3.41 11.47
N ILE A 61 -1.81 3.78 10.26
CA ILE A 61 -1.62 2.95 9.06
C ILE A 61 -0.13 2.74 8.77
N GLN A 62 0.70 3.77 8.89
CA GLN A 62 2.15 3.66 8.69
C GLN A 62 2.80 2.73 9.72
N GLN A 63 2.42 2.82 10.99
CA GLN A 63 2.90 1.90 12.04
C GLN A 63 2.53 0.44 11.73
N LEU A 64 1.30 0.20 11.26
CA LEU A 64 0.86 -1.12 10.82
C LEU A 64 1.64 -1.60 9.59
N PHE A 65 1.94 -0.70 8.65
CA PHE A 65 2.78 -0.99 7.50
C PHE A 65 4.19 -1.39 7.92
N ASP A 66 4.82 -0.64 8.83
CA ASP A 66 6.16 -0.93 9.36
C ASP A 66 6.19 -2.29 10.07
N ARG A 67 5.13 -2.63 10.81
CA ARG A 67 4.96 -3.97 11.40
C ARG A 67 4.90 -5.06 10.32
N ILE A 68 4.11 -4.87 9.26
CA ILE A 68 4.04 -5.79 8.12
C ILE A 68 5.41 -5.91 7.46
N GLN A 69 6.13 -4.80 7.25
CA GLN A 69 7.47 -4.79 6.69
C GLN A 69 8.45 -5.55 7.59
N GLY A 70 8.35 -5.42 8.92
CA GLY A 70 9.15 -6.17 9.87
C GLY A 70 8.90 -7.69 9.81
N LEU A 71 7.65 -8.10 9.60
CA LEU A 71 7.24 -9.52 9.54
C LEU A 71 7.52 -10.16 8.17
N TYR A 72 7.28 -9.43 7.09
CA TYR A 72 7.23 -9.96 5.73
C TYR A 72 8.28 -9.37 4.79
N GLY A 73 8.83 -8.20 5.09
CA GLY A 73 9.85 -7.51 4.28
C GLY A 73 11.28 -8.01 4.47
N GLN A 74 11.48 -9.14 5.18
CA GLN A 74 12.79 -9.73 5.46
C GLN A 74 13.16 -10.85 4.47
N LYS A 75 13.92 -11.88 4.93
CA LYS A 75 14.33 -13.04 4.12
C LYS A 75 13.08 -13.72 3.54
N GLY A 76 12.89 -13.60 2.23
CA GLY A 76 11.73 -14.12 1.49
C GLY A 76 11.13 -13.10 0.53
N PHE A 77 11.20 -11.81 0.86
CA PHE A 77 10.67 -10.76 -0.02
C PHE A 77 11.68 -10.44 -1.14
N LYS A 78 11.52 -11.10 -2.29
CA LYS A 78 12.42 -10.95 -3.44
C LYS A 78 12.46 -9.54 -4.04
N GLN A 79 11.43 -8.73 -3.79
CA GLN A 79 11.32 -7.37 -4.34
C GLN A 79 11.91 -6.30 -3.42
N ARG A 80 12.57 -6.67 -2.32
CA ARG A 80 13.17 -5.70 -1.38
C ARG A 80 14.15 -4.73 -2.04
N SER A 81 14.90 -5.19 -3.03
CA SER A 81 15.84 -4.37 -3.81
C SER A 81 15.25 -3.87 -5.14
N ASN A 82 13.97 -4.12 -5.41
CA ASN A 82 13.32 -3.66 -6.65
C ASN A 82 13.18 -2.13 -6.60
N PRO A 83 13.63 -1.38 -7.63
CA PRO A 83 13.46 0.06 -7.70
C PRO A 83 12.01 0.55 -7.58
N ASN A 84 11.04 -0.23 -8.04
CA ASN A 84 9.61 0.05 -7.88
C ASN A 84 9.17 -0.05 -6.43
N TYR A 85 9.62 -1.08 -5.71
CA TYR A 85 9.32 -1.22 -4.30
C TYR A 85 9.95 -0.07 -3.49
N ILE A 86 11.23 0.24 -3.74
CA ILE A 86 11.92 1.34 -3.06
C ILE A 86 11.20 2.67 -3.31
N TYR A 87 10.78 2.91 -4.55
CA TYR A 87 10.01 4.07 -4.93
C TYR A 87 8.66 4.13 -4.20
N LEU A 88 7.85 3.07 -4.25
CA LEU A 88 6.55 3.02 -3.56
C LEU A 88 6.71 3.22 -2.05
N TYR A 89 7.70 2.57 -1.43
CA TYR A 89 8.02 2.75 -0.02
C TYR A 89 8.35 4.21 0.32
N SER A 90 9.12 4.91 -0.53
CA SER A 90 9.43 6.32 -0.30
C SER A 90 8.20 7.22 -0.27
N LEU A 91 7.18 6.92 -1.10
CA LEU A 91 5.92 7.67 -1.11
C LEU A 91 5.10 7.44 0.16
N ILE A 92 5.17 6.24 0.73
CA ILE A 92 4.44 5.89 1.96
C ILE A 92 4.95 6.74 3.13
N THR A 93 6.27 6.88 3.25
CA THR A 93 6.92 7.53 4.40
C THR A 93 6.77 9.05 4.49
N GLN A 94 6.23 9.70 3.46
CA GLN A 94 6.20 11.17 3.33
C GLN A 94 4.79 11.78 3.46
N PHE A 95 3.78 10.98 3.81
CA PHE A 95 2.40 11.46 3.81
C PHE A 95 2.03 12.12 5.16
N PRO A 96 1.27 13.23 5.14
CA PRO A 96 0.88 13.93 6.36
C PRO A 96 -0.04 13.09 7.26
N ASP A 97 -0.14 13.51 8.52
CA ASP A 97 -1.12 12.96 9.45
C ASP A 97 -2.52 13.43 9.05
N GLU A 98 -3.38 12.47 8.71
CA GLU A 98 -4.78 12.69 8.33
C GLU A 98 -5.67 11.66 9.02
N GLU A 99 -6.92 12.05 9.30
CA GLU A 99 -7.92 11.17 9.88
C GLU A 99 -8.41 10.12 8.87
N ILE A 100 -8.62 8.89 9.34
CA ILE A 100 -9.19 7.78 8.59
C ILE A 100 -10.66 7.63 8.95
N ILE A 101 -11.53 8.08 8.05
CA ILE A 101 -12.99 7.99 8.19
C ILE A 101 -13.54 6.74 7.50
N GLU A 102 -14.82 6.42 7.75
CA GLU A 102 -15.45 5.21 7.21
C GLU A 102 -15.34 5.05 5.68
N PRO A 103 -15.50 6.10 4.84
CA PRO A 103 -15.21 6.00 3.40
C PRO A 103 -13.80 5.48 3.08
N ASN A 104 -12.78 5.87 3.85
CA ASN A 104 -11.42 5.38 3.66
C ASN A 104 -11.31 3.89 3.99
N LYS A 105 -12.00 3.42 5.04
CA LYS A 105 -12.03 1.99 5.39
C LYS A 105 -12.68 1.14 4.30
N VAL A 106 -13.73 1.66 3.66
CA VAL A 106 -14.34 1.04 2.48
C VAL A 106 -13.34 0.95 1.33
N GLN A 107 -12.57 2.01 1.07
CA GLN A 107 -11.50 2.02 0.05
C GLN A 107 -10.40 1.01 0.37
N ILE A 108 -9.89 0.98 1.61
CA ILE A 108 -8.87 0.01 2.07
C ILE A 108 -9.35 -1.41 1.82
N LYS A 109 -10.59 -1.75 2.25
CA LYS A 109 -11.16 -3.08 2.06
C LYS A 109 -11.26 -3.45 0.57
N TYR A 110 -11.62 -2.49 -0.28
CA TYR A 110 -11.65 -2.70 -1.72
C TYR A 110 -10.23 -2.95 -2.28
N TYR A 111 -9.23 -2.16 -1.89
CA TYR A 111 -7.85 -2.29 -2.35
C TYR A 111 -7.19 -3.61 -1.94
N ILE A 112 -7.53 -4.15 -0.77
CA ILE A 112 -7.11 -5.50 -0.34
C ILE A 112 -7.56 -6.56 -1.36
N GLY A 113 -8.75 -6.38 -1.95
CA GLY A 113 -9.34 -7.30 -2.93
C GLY A 113 -8.80 -7.19 -4.36
N ILE A 114 -8.02 -6.17 -4.70
CA ILE A 114 -7.47 -5.99 -6.06
C ILE A 114 -6.34 -6.99 -6.32
N ASP A 115 -6.45 -7.83 -7.34
CA ASP A 115 -5.46 -8.89 -7.66
C ASP A 115 -4.30 -8.43 -8.58
N GLU A 116 -3.91 -7.17 -8.44
CA GLU A 116 -2.86 -6.51 -9.23
C GLU A 116 -1.82 -5.89 -8.27
N PHE A 117 -0.56 -5.83 -8.69
CA PHE A 117 0.54 -5.39 -7.83
C PHE A 117 1.39 -4.33 -8.54
N LEU A 118 1.39 -3.10 -8.02
CA LEU A 118 2.14 -1.96 -8.54
C LEU A 118 3.65 -2.24 -8.60
N VAL A 119 4.19 -3.04 -7.66
CA VAL A 119 5.61 -3.41 -7.65
C VAL A 119 6.05 -4.09 -8.96
N TYR A 120 5.16 -4.87 -9.60
CA TYR A 120 5.47 -5.59 -10.86
C TYR A 120 5.09 -4.80 -12.12
N ASP A 121 4.28 -3.75 -11.99
CA ASP A 121 3.56 -3.10 -13.09
C ASP A 121 4.05 -1.68 -13.46
N LEU A 122 5.00 -1.14 -12.68
CA LEU A 122 5.57 0.22 -12.80
C LEU A 122 6.88 0.27 -13.57
#